data_AF-A0A852W869-F1
#
_entry.id   AF-A0A852W869-F1
#
_cell.length_a   1.000
_cell.length_b   1.000
_cell.length_c   1.000
_cell.angle_alpha   90.00
_cell.angle_beta   90.00
_cell.angle_gamma   90.00
#
_symmetry.space_group_name_H-M   'P 1'
#
loop_
_entity.id
_entity.type
_entity.pdbx_description
1 polymer ?
#
loop_
_entity_poly.entity_id
_entity_poly.type
_entity_poly.pdbx_seq_one_letter_code
_entity_poly.pdbx_strand_id
1 'polypeptide(L)'
;MSSSDPQTLSDLTSQVSPDNVLGVGRSLAQQAEAIRAALQNALGCTVGPCGEDPISGIATPVFDEKFAAIIDRHVAHRIELEHAVTSLRAVAASYRIDEAAIERSFRF
;
A
#
# COMPACT_ATOMS: atom_id res chain seq x y z
N MET A 1 12.63 23.93 -34.60
CA MET A 1 12.85 22.47 -34.68
C MET A 1 13.61 22.08 -33.44
N SER A 2 12.91 21.72 -32.35
CA SER A 2 13.56 21.26 -31.12
C SER A 2 13.89 19.79 -31.25
N SER A 3 15.17 19.48 -31.19
CA SER A 3 15.69 18.12 -31.03
C SER A 3 15.15 17.55 -29.73
N SER A 4 14.27 16.56 -29.81
CA SER A 4 13.96 15.70 -28.66
C SER A 4 15.21 14.87 -28.38
N ASP A 5 15.85 15.12 -27.23
CA ASP A 5 17.09 14.45 -26.84
C ASP A 5 16.84 12.95 -26.59
N PRO A 6 17.49 12.04 -27.32
CA PRO A 6 17.32 10.59 -27.14
C PRO A 6 17.72 10.08 -25.75
N GLN A 7 18.48 10.87 -24.98
CA GLN A 7 18.87 10.55 -23.60
C GLN A 7 17.70 10.65 -22.62
N THR A 8 16.80 11.62 -22.79
CA THR A 8 15.64 11.78 -21.88
C THR A 8 14.66 10.62 -21.99
N LEU A 9 14.42 10.13 -23.21
CA LEU A 9 13.57 8.97 -23.45
C LEU A 9 14.23 7.68 -22.92
N SER A 10 15.55 7.51 -23.11
CA SER A 10 16.31 6.39 -22.54
C SER A 10 16.23 6.37 -21.01
N ASP A 11 16.43 7.51 -20.35
CA ASP A 11 16.36 7.61 -18.89
C ASP A 11 14.96 7.29 -18.36
N LEU A 12 13.90 7.80 -19.01
CA LEU A 12 12.51 7.44 -18.71
C LEU A 12 12.21 5.96 -18.96
N THR A 13 12.69 5.37 -20.05
CA THR A 13 12.51 3.93 -20.33
C THR A 13 13.31 3.04 -19.38
N SER A 14 14.44 3.52 -18.84
CA SER A 14 15.21 2.82 -17.80
C SER A 14 14.45 2.79 -16.46
N GLN A 15 13.71 3.87 -16.15
CA GLN A 15 12.79 3.95 -15.00
C GLN A 15 11.53 3.10 -15.19
N VAL A 16 11.10 2.82 -16.42
CA VAL A 16 9.99 1.89 -16.70
C VAL A 16 10.52 0.62 -17.36
N SER A 17 11.55 0.03 -16.74
CA SER A 17 12.07 -1.29 -17.11
C SER A 17 11.24 -2.40 -16.47
N PRO A 18 11.23 -3.62 -17.05
CA PRO A 18 10.56 -4.76 -16.46
C PRO A 18 11.01 -5.02 -15.01
N ASP A 19 12.32 -4.92 -14.74
CA ASP A 19 12.89 -5.12 -13.41
C ASP A 19 12.41 -4.06 -12.41
N ASN A 20 12.34 -2.78 -12.82
CA ASN A 20 11.82 -1.74 -11.94
C ASN A 20 10.33 -1.92 -11.66
N VAL A 21 9.53 -2.28 -12.67
CA VAL A 21 8.09 -2.58 -12.50
C VAL A 21 7.88 -3.72 -11.50
N LEU A 22 8.65 -4.81 -11.62
CA LEU A 22 8.58 -5.93 -10.68
C LEU A 22 9.06 -5.53 -9.28
N GLY A 23 10.13 -4.74 -9.19
CA GLY A 23 10.69 -4.26 -7.92
C GLY A 23 9.73 -3.33 -7.16
N VAL A 24 9.17 -2.34 -7.84
CA VAL A 24 8.15 -1.44 -7.26
C VAL A 24 6.91 -2.25 -6.87
N GLY A 25 6.45 -3.16 -7.74
CA GLY A 25 5.30 -4.02 -7.46
C GLY A 25 5.48 -4.86 -6.19
N ARG A 26 6.65 -5.48 -6.00
CA ARG A 26 7.01 -6.19 -4.76
C ARG A 26 6.96 -5.26 -3.54
N SER A 27 7.56 -4.08 -3.63
CA SER A 27 7.60 -3.13 -2.51
C SER A 27 6.20 -2.70 -2.08
N LEU A 28 5.31 -2.42 -3.05
CA LEU A 28 3.93 -2.03 -2.73
C LEU A 28 3.14 -3.21 -2.16
N ALA A 29 3.35 -4.43 -2.66
CA ALA A 29 2.72 -5.63 -2.11
C ALA A 29 3.15 -5.89 -0.65
N GLN A 30 4.45 -5.72 -0.35
CA GLN A 30 4.99 -5.81 1.01
C GLN A 30 4.35 -4.78 1.94
N GLN A 31 4.19 -3.53 1.49
CA GLN A 31 3.55 -2.49 2.28
C GLN A 31 2.06 -2.76 2.54
N ALA A 32 1.32 -3.21 1.52
CA ALA A 32 -0.08 -3.58 1.67
C ALA A 32 -0.26 -4.69 2.72
N GLU A 33 0.62 -5.70 2.70
CA GLU A 33 0.62 -6.78 3.67
C GLU A 33 1.02 -6.33 5.08
N ALA A 34 2.03 -5.46 5.21
CA ALA A 34 2.39 -4.87 6.50
C ALA A 34 1.22 -4.10 7.12
N ILE A 35 0.49 -3.32 6.31
CA ILE A 35 -0.74 -2.63 6.77
C ILE A 35 -1.82 -3.64 7.14
N ARG A 36 -2.01 -4.71 6.35
CA ARG A 36 -2.96 -5.78 6.67
C ARG A 36 -2.67 -6.39 8.04
N ALA A 37 -1.42 -6.75 8.30
CA ALA A 37 -1.00 -7.32 9.58
C ALA A 37 -1.17 -6.33 10.74
N ALA A 38 -0.84 -5.04 10.54
CA ALA A 38 -1.05 -4.00 11.54
C ALA A 38 -2.55 -3.82 11.87
N LEU A 39 -3.42 -3.80 10.85
CA LEU A 39 -4.86 -3.70 11.02
C LEU A 39 -5.45 -4.90 11.77
N GLN A 40 -4.95 -6.13 11.53
CA GLN A 40 -5.39 -7.31 12.27
C GLN A 40 -5.16 -7.17 13.78
N ASN A 41 -4.06 -6.53 14.19
CA ASN A 41 -3.78 -6.24 15.60
C ASN A 41 -4.63 -5.07 16.13
N ALA A 42 -4.90 -4.07 15.29
CA ALA A 42 -5.65 -2.87 15.68
C ALA A 42 -7.16 -3.10 15.85
N LEU A 43 -7.76 -4.06 15.12
CA LEU A 43 -9.20 -4.33 15.11
C LEU A 43 -9.77 -4.88 16.44
N GLY A 44 -8.96 -4.98 17.49
CA GLY A 44 -9.40 -5.30 18.86
C GLY A 44 -8.98 -4.26 19.91
N CYS A 45 -8.34 -3.17 19.51
CA CYS A 45 -7.93 -2.11 20.44
C CYS A 45 -9.10 -1.15 20.67
N THR A 46 -9.70 -1.22 21.87
CA THR A 46 -10.69 -0.24 22.33
C THR A 46 -10.12 0.60 23.46
N VAL A 47 -10.56 1.85 23.56
CA VAL A 47 -10.20 2.71 24.70
C VAL A 47 -11.30 2.63 25.74
N GLY A 48 -11.03 1.88 26.81
CA GLY A 48 -11.90 1.87 27.98
C GLY A 48 -11.68 3.09 28.89
N PRO A 49 -12.62 3.36 29.82
CA PRO A 49 -12.43 4.36 30.86
C PRO A 49 -11.25 3.98 31.78
N CYS A 50 -10.57 5.00 32.32
CA CYS A 50 -9.50 4.85 33.29
C CYS A 50 -10.09 4.64 34.70
N GLY A 51 -10.47 3.40 35.00
CA GLY A 51 -11.09 3.08 36.28
C GLY A 51 -12.44 3.80 36.45
N GLU A 52 -12.61 4.51 37.57
CA GLU A 52 -13.84 5.27 37.88
C GLU A 52 -13.76 6.75 37.46
N ASP A 53 -12.74 7.17 36.70
CA ASP A 53 -12.62 8.57 36.27
C ASP A 53 -13.79 8.97 35.33
N PRO A 54 -14.68 9.88 35.75
CA PRO A 54 -15.83 10.27 34.94
C PRO A 54 -15.44 11.01 33.66
N ILE A 55 -14.26 11.66 33.62
CA ILE A 55 -13.78 12.34 32.42
C ILE A 55 -13.39 11.33 31.36
N SER A 56 -12.68 10.26 31.75
CA SER A 56 -12.31 9.19 30.82
C SER A 56 -13.52 8.54 30.14
N GLY A 57 -14.62 8.31 30.85
CA GLY A 57 -15.85 7.76 30.27
C GLY A 57 -16.51 8.69 29.24
N ILE A 58 -16.46 10.01 29.46
CA ILE A 58 -16.94 11.00 28.49
C ILE A 58 -16.00 11.08 27.28
N ALA A 59 -14.69 10.88 27.48
CA ALA A 59 -13.68 10.97 26.43
C ALA A 59 -13.59 9.70 25.56
N THR A 60 -13.93 8.52 26.09
CA THR A 60 -13.96 7.24 25.35
C THR A 60 -14.56 7.34 23.94
N PRO A 61 -15.81 7.86 23.74
CA PRO A 61 -16.38 7.93 22.39
C PRO A 61 -15.58 8.81 21.43
N VAL A 62 -14.94 9.87 21.91
CA VAL A 62 -14.09 10.76 21.09
C VAL A 62 -12.81 10.04 20.67
N PHE A 63 -12.23 9.24 21.56
CA PHE A 63 -11.08 8.40 21.21
C PHE A 63 -11.48 7.31 20.22
N ASP A 64 -12.56 6.59 20.48
CA ASP A 64 -13.05 5.52 19.61
C ASP A 64 -13.33 6.04 18.18
N GLU A 65 -13.95 7.22 18.04
CA GLU A 65 -14.15 7.86 16.74
C GLU A 65 -12.81 8.14 16.02
N LYS A 66 -11.81 8.64 16.74
CA LYS A 66 -10.47 8.87 16.18
C LYS A 66 -9.78 7.56 15.80
N PHE A 67 -9.90 6.51 16.61
CA PHE A 67 -9.35 5.20 16.28
C PHE A 67 -10.01 4.62 15.03
N ALA A 68 -11.34 4.70 14.92
CA ALA A 68 -12.07 4.29 13.73
C ALA A 68 -11.58 5.05 12.49
N ALA A 69 -11.45 6.38 12.57
CA ALA A 69 -10.96 7.18 11.44
C ALA A 69 -9.52 6.82 11.00
N ILE A 70 -8.64 6.47 11.95
CA ILE A 70 -7.28 6.01 11.65
C ILE A 70 -7.33 4.64 10.94
N ILE A 71 -8.13 3.71 11.46
CA ILE A 71 -8.33 2.38 10.87
C ILE A 71 -8.85 2.53 9.44
N ASP A 72 -9.89 3.32 9.22
CA ASP A 72 -10.49 3.55 7.90
C ASP A 72 -9.47 4.12 6.91
N ARG A 73 -8.65 5.08 7.35
CA ARG A 73 -7.57 5.63 6.51
C ARG A 73 -6.56 4.58 6.09
N HIS A 74 -6.15 3.70 7.01
CA HIS A 74 -5.21 2.62 6.68
C HIS A 74 -5.83 1.54 5.80
N VAL A 75 -7.11 1.23 5.99
CA VAL A 75 -7.87 0.33 5.10
C VAL A 75 -7.91 0.91 3.68
N ALA A 76 -8.28 2.18 3.53
CA ALA A 76 -8.32 2.85 2.23
C ALA A 76 -6.93 2.84 1.55
N HIS A 77 -5.88 3.18 2.31
CA HIS A 77 -4.53 3.18 1.76
C HIS A 77 -4.06 1.77 1.34
N ARG A 78 -4.40 0.71 2.09
CA ARG A 78 -4.12 -0.67 1.68
C ARG A 78 -4.76 -1.00 0.34
N ILE A 79 -6.03 -0.63 0.16
CA ILE A 79 -6.79 -0.86 -1.09
C ILE A 79 -6.12 -0.12 -2.27
N GLU A 80 -5.67 1.12 -2.06
CA GLU A 80 -4.92 1.87 -3.09
C GLU A 80 -3.64 1.13 -3.52
N LEU A 81 -2.88 0.59 -2.55
CA LEU A 81 -1.67 -0.19 -2.82
C LEU A 81 -1.99 -1.48 -3.58
N GLU A 82 -3.05 -2.20 -3.21
CA GLU A 82 -3.50 -3.42 -3.90
C GLU A 82 -3.91 -3.13 -5.36
N HIS A 83 -4.58 -2.00 -5.62
CA HIS A 83 -4.90 -1.55 -6.98
C HIS A 83 -3.65 -1.18 -7.78
N ALA A 84 -2.69 -0.50 -7.16
CA ALA A 84 -1.41 -0.17 -7.80
C ALA A 84 -0.61 -1.43 -8.15
N VAL A 85 -0.56 -2.41 -7.24
CA VAL A 85 0.04 -3.73 -7.46
C VAL A 85 -0.63 -4.43 -8.65
N THR A 86 -1.96 -4.46 -8.69
CA THR A 86 -2.71 -5.05 -9.81
C THR A 86 -2.36 -4.39 -11.14
N SER A 87 -2.27 -3.06 -11.15
CA SER A 87 -1.88 -2.30 -12.34
C SER A 87 -0.45 -2.63 -12.78
N LEU A 88 0.49 -2.77 -11.84
CA LEU A 88 1.87 -3.14 -12.14
C LEU A 88 2.00 -4.57 -12.67
N ARG A 89 1.14 -5.51 -12.24
CA ARG A 89 1.08 -6.85 -12.85
C ARG A 89 0.64 -6.78 -14.31
N ALA A 90 -0.37 -5.97 -14.63
CA ALA A 90 -0.80 -5.76 -16.01
C ALA A 90 0.31 -5.14 -16.88
N VAL A 91 1.07 -4.19 -16.32
CA VAL A 91 2.25 -3.61 -16.99
C VAL A 91 3.34 -4.67 -17.18
N ALA A 92 3.65 -5.48 -16.18
CA ALA A 92 4.62 -6.58 -16.30
C ALA A 92 4.22 -7.60 -17.40
N ALA A 93 2.94 -7.93 -17.49
CA ALA A 93 2.41 -8.80 -18.55
C ALA A 93 2.58 -8.18 -19.95
N SER A 94 2.53 -6.85 -20.09
CA SER A 94 2.79 -6.16 -21.37
C SER A 94 4.24 -6.36 -21.86
N TYR A 95 5.19 -6.60 -20.95
CA TYR A 95 6.56 -7.00 -21.27
C TYR A 95 6.71 -8.49 -21.58
N ARG A 96 5.60 -9.24 -21.70
CA ARG A 96 5.55 -10.69 -21.94
C ARG A 96 6.23 -11.52 -20.85
N ILE A 97 6.26 -11.00 -19.62
CA ILE A 97 6.65 -11.78 -18.45
C ILE A 97 5.50 -12.75 -18.12
N ASP A 98 5.83 -14.01 -17.89
CA ASP A 98 4.87 -15.04 -17.50
C ASP A 98 4.22 -14.74 -16.15
N GLU A 99 2.92 -15.05 -16.00
CA GLU A 99 2.16 -14.75 -14.78
C GLU A 99 2.75 -15.45 -13.55
N ALA A 100 3.26 -16.67 -13.68
CA ALA A 100 3.90 -17.35 -12.55
C ALA A 100 5.26 -16.73 -12.19
N ALA A 101 5.94 -16.07 -13.14
CA ALA A 101 7.12 -15.26 -12.86
C ALA A 101 6.76 -13.92 -12.18
N ILE A 102 5.67 -13.28 -12.60
CA ILE A 102 5.14 -12.07 -11.95
C ILE A 102 4.73 -12.39 -10.50
N GLU A 103 3.95 -13.45 -10.29
CA GLU A 103 3.50 -13.87 -8.96
C GLU A 103 4.68 -14.15 -8.03
N ARG A 104 5.68 -14.93 -8.49
CA ARG A 104 6.91 -15.17 -7.72
C ARG A 104 7.66 -13.89 -7.41
N SER A 105 7.68 -12.94 -8.34
CA SER A 105 8.39 -11.67 -8.15
C SER A 105 7.71 -10.80 -7.09
N PHE A 106 6.41 -10.93 -6.88
CA PHE A 106 5.64 -10.11 -5.94
C PHE A 106 5.49 -10.78 -4.57
N ARG A 107 5.84 -12.06 -4.46
CA ARG A 107 5.92 -12.79 -3.19
C ARG A 107 7.13 -12.31 -2.37
N PHE A 108 6.98 -12.34 -1.05
CA PHE A 108 7.99 -11.97 -0.06
C PHE A 108 7.87 -12.85 1.17
#